data_AF-A0A2G2E099-F1
#
_entry.id   AF-A0A2G2E099-F1
#
_cell.length_a   1.000
_cell.length_b   1.000
_cell.length_c   1.000
_cell.angle_alpha   90.00
_cell.angle_beta   90.00
_cell.angle_gamma   90.00
#
_symmetry.space_group_name_H-M   'P 1'
#
loop_
_entity.id
_entity.type
_entity.pdbx_description
1 polymer ?
#
loop_
_entity_poly.entity_id
_entity_poly.type
_entity_poly.pdbx_seq_one_letter_code
_entity_poly.pdbx_strand_id
1 'polypeptide(L)'
;MNNYTVISEGGSGGNGFEMQSIKSIGLRSGKYVDQITINGVSHGENGGADRGTLTLEDGEYVTSIVVRSGSLIDYVEFNTNFNNQIKGGGEGGNKHTVSGNLVAIDGRSGKYVDQLNFLID
;
A
#
# COMPACT_ATOMS: atom_id res chain seq x y z
N MET A 1 -14.77 17.63 -13.47
CA MET A 1 -13.53 16.91 -13.84
C MET A 1 -13.01 16.33 -12.54
N ASN A 2 -12.92 15.01 -12.45
CA ASN A 2 -12.25 14.36 -11.33
C ASN A 2 -10.75 14.64 -11.47
N ASN A 3 -10.13 15.15 -10.43
CA ASN A 3 -8.73 15.58 -10.45
C ASN A 3 -7.86 14.50 -9.82
N TYR A 4 -7.63 13.43 -10.58
CA TYR A 4 -6.78 12.35 -10.10
C TYR A 4 -5.33 12.80 -9.91
N THR A 5 -4.76 12.47 -8.77
CA THR A 5 -3.35 12.73 -8.43
C THR A 5 -2.64 11.42 -8.11
N VAL A 6 -1.45 11.23 -8.65
CA VAL A 6 -0.58 10.11 -8.28
C VAL A 6 0.42 10.58 -7.23
N ILE A 7 0.45 9.90 -6.09
CA ILE A 7 1.43 10.12 -5.02
C ILE A 7 2.36 8.91 -4.95
N SER A 8 3.66 9.14 -5.12
CA SER A 8 4.70 8.11 -5.18
C SER A 8 5.54 8.07 -3.91
N GLU A 9 5.70 6.88 -3.33
CA GLU A 9 6.42 6.65 -2.07
C GLU A 9 7.39 5.47 -2.21
N GLY A 10 8.59 5.60 -1.65
CA GLY A 10 9.63 4.56 -1.72
C GLY A 10 10.70 4.80 -2.81
N GLY A 11 11.45 3.74 -3.14
CA GLY A 11 12.63 3.80 -3.99
C GLY A 11 12.46 3.24 -5.40
N SER A 12 13.55 3.26 -6.17
CA SER A 12 13.59 2.82 -7.57
C SER A 12 13.97 1.34 -7.76
N GLY A 13 14.06 0.56 -6.67
CA GLY A 13 14.41 -0.85 -6.71
C GLY A 13 13.30 -1.74 -7.29
N GLY A 14 13.51 -3.05 -7.30
CA GLY A 14 12.52 -4.02 -7.74
C GLY A 14 12.06 -3.89 -9.20
N ASN A 15 11.03 -4.64 -9.54
CA ASN A 15 10.33 -4.57 -10.83
C ASN A 15 8.98 -3.88 -10.67
N GLY A 16 8.58 -3.09 -11.67
CA GLY A 16 7.27 -2.45 -11.66
C GLY A 16 6.13 -3.45 -11.78
N PHE A 17 5.00 -3.16 -11.14
CA PHE A 17 3.74 -3.87 -11.33
C PHE A 17 2.64 -2.91 -11.76
N GLU A 18 1.65 -3.42 -12.48
CA GLU A 18 0.59 -2.62 -13.11
C GLU A 18 -0.39 -2.03 -12.10
N MET A 19 -0.98 -0.90 -12.48
CA MET A 19 -1.99 -0.21 -11.69
C MET A 19 -3.31 -0.96 -11.65
N GLN A 20 -3.81 -1.17 -10.43
CA GLN A 20 -5.01 -1.94 -10.17
C GLN A 20 -5.94 -1.20 -9.23
N SER A 21 -7.24 -1.16 -9.58
CA SER A 21 -8.30 -0.76 -8.65
C SER A 21 -8.32 -1.67 -7.42
N ILE A 22 -8.87 -1.22 -6.30
CA ILE A 22 -8.79 -1.97 -5.05
C ILE A 22 -10.14 -2.57 -4.67
N LYS A 23 -10.15 -3.88 -4.41
CA LYS A 23 -11.23 -4.60 -3.73
C LYS A 23 -10.73 -5.26 -2.46
N SER A 24 -9.45 -5.65 -2.42
CA SER A 24 -8.80 -6.11 -1.21
C SER A 24 -7.32 -5.75 -1.17
N ILE A 25 -6.80 -5.56 0.05
CA ILE A 25 -5.39 -5.30 0.37
C ILE A 25 -4.94 -6.29 1.44
N GLY A 26 -3.99 -7.16 1.11
CA GLY A 26 -3.26 -8.00 2.06
C GLY A 26 -1.86 -7.48 2.30
N LEU A 27 -1.29 -7.73 3.48
CA LEU A 27 0.07 -7.33 3.83
C LEU A 27 0.85 -8.47 4.48
N ARG A 28 2.13 -8.58 4.13
CA ARG A 28 3.13 -9.27 4.95
C ARG A 28 4.19 -8.26 5.36
N SER A 29 4.57 -8.27 6.63
CA SER A 29 5.56 -7.31 7.12
C SER A 29 6.31 -7.76 8.37
N GLY A 30 7.61 -7.45 8.37
CA GLY A 30 8.49 -7.41 9.53
C GLY A 30 9.00 -5.99 9.77
N LYS A 31 10.30 -5.77 9.56
CA LYS A 31 10.94 -4.45 9.64
C LYS A 31 10.52 -3.51 8.50
N TYR A 32 10.20 -4.10 7.35
CA TYR A 32 9.70 -3.43 6.14
C TYR A 32 8.36 -4.06 5.75
N VAL A 33 7.72 -3.52 4.73
CA VAL A 33 6.63 -4.22 4.03
C VAL A 33 7.26 -5.22 3.07
N ASP A 34 7.18 -6.51 3.42
CA ASP A 34 7.73 -7.61 2.62
C ASP A 34 6.87 -7.87 1.38
N GLN A 35 5.54 -7.75 1.53
CA GLN A 35 4.61 -7.99 0.44
C GLN A 35 3.33 -7.16 0.61
N ILE A 36 2.81 -6.66 -0.51
CA ILE A 36 1.43 -6.19 -0.64
C ILE A 36 0.68 -7.13 -1.59
N THR A 37 -0.54 -7.50 -1.25
CA THR A 37 -1.42 -8.31 -2.11
C THR A 37 -2.62 -7.48 -2.50
N ILE A 38 -2.80 -7.20 -3.79
CA ILE A 38 -3.90 -6.39 -4.31
C ILE A 38 -4.81 -7.35 -5.08
N ASN A 39 -6.08 -7.47 -4.66
CA ASN A 39 -7.05 -8.36 -5.30
C ASN A 39 -6.58 -9.81 -5.49
N GLY A 40 -5.77 -10.32 -4.56
CA GLY A 40 -5.19 -11.66 -4.63
C GLY A 40 -3.89 -11.79 -5.44
N VAL A 41 -3.39 -10.71 -6.05
CA VAL A 41 -2.10 -10.67 -6.73
C VAL A 41 -1.04 -10.12 -5.77
N SER A 42 -0.04 -10.94 -5.45
CA SER A 42 1.03 -10.59 -4.51
C SER A 42 2.23 -9.94 -5.19
N HIS A 43 2.74 -8.87 -4.58
CA HIS A 43 3.91 -8.10 -5.00
C HIS A 43 4.90 -8.03 -3.83
N GLY A 44 6.07 -8.64 -3.98
CA GLY A 44 7.03 -8.92 -2.90
C GLY A 44 7.08 -10.40 -2.51
N GLU A 45 8.02 -10.78 -1.65
CA GLU A 45 8.24 -12.17 -1.23
C GLU A 45 7.51 -12.53 0.08
N ASN A 46 7.50 -13.82 0.44
CA ASN A 46 6.78 -14.34 1.61
C ASN A 46 7.48 -14.09 2.96
N GLY A 47 8.37 -13.09 3.03
CA GLY A 47 8.99 -12.64 4.27
C GLY A 47 7.97 -12.05 5.25
N GLY A 48 8.44 -11.67 6.43
CA GLY A 48 7.62 -11.07 7.47
C GLY A 48 6.49 -11.96 8.01
N ALA A 49 5.67 -11.39 8.89
CA ALA A 49 4.44 -12.00 9.37
C ALA A 49 3.27 -11.60 8.49
N ASP A 50 2.32 -12.52 8.28
CA ASP A 50 1.03 -12.20 7.67
C ASP A 50 0.24 -11.25 8.57
N ARG A 51 -0.28 -10.16 8.00
CA ARG A 51 -1.11 -9.16 8.69
C ARG A 51 -2.58 -9.27 8.34
N GLY A 52 -2.96 -10.28 7.55
CA GLY A 52 -4.32 -10.50 7.09
C GLY A 52 -4.63 -9.74 5.81
N THR A 53 -5.93 -9.63 5.51
CA THR A 53 -6.45 -8.98 4.31
C THR A 53 -7.64 -8.10 4.69
N LEU A 54 -7.57 -6.82 4.31
CA LEU A 54 -8.72 -5.92 4.29
C LEU A 54 -9.47 -6.17 2.98
N THR A 55 -10.73 -6.60 3.07
CA THR A 55 -11.63 -6.70 1.92
C THR A 55 -12.64 -5.58 2.04
N LEU A 56 -12.77 -4.76 0.99
CA LEU A 56 -13.69 -3.64 0.98
C LEU A 56 -15.12 -4.13 0.74
N GLU A 57 -16.03 -3.73 1.62
CA GLU A 57 -17.46 -3.93 1.42
C GLU A 57 -18.03 -2.98 0.35
N ASP A 58 -19.29 -3.21 -0.04
CA ASP A 58 -19.97 -2.30 -0.98
C ASP A 58 -20.10 -0.90 -0.36
N GLY A 59 -19.62 0.12 -1.07
CA GLY A 59 -19.53 1.50 -0.58
C GLY A 59 -18.36 1.80 0.36
N GLU A 60 -17.50 0.81 0.66
CA GLU A 60 -16.28 1.01 1.43
C GLU A 60 -15.11 1.41 0.52
N TYR A 61 -14.35 2.42 0.95
CA TYR A 61 -13.14 2.88 0.27
C TYR A 61 -12.12 3.42 1.27
N VAL A 62 -10.84 3.37 0.87
CA VAL A 62 -9.74 3.93 1.67
C VAL A 62 -9.78 5.46 1.57
N THR A 63 -9.76 6.12 2.73
CA THR A 63 -9.83 7.59 2.90
C THR A 63 -8.51 8.21 3.31
N SER A 64 -7.61 7.41 3.89
CA SER A 64 -6.27 7.85 4.27
C SER A 64 -5.27 6.71 4.27
N ILE A 65 -4.03 7.04 3.96
CA ILE A 65 -2.89 6.14 3.93
C ILE A 65 -1.78 6.78 4.75
N VAL A 66 -1.33 6.10 5.78
CA VAL A 66 -0.11 6.48 6.49
C VAL A 66 1.01 5.61 5.95
N VAL A 67 2.03 6.23 5.39
CA VAL A 67 3.18 5.54 4.80
C VAL A 67 4.46 6.02 5.46
N ARG A 68 5.40 5.09 5.67
CA ARG A 68 6.79 5.44 5.96
C ARG A 68 7.66 4.84 4.88
N SER A 69 8.52 5.66 4.29
CA SER A 69 9.30 5.24 3.13
C SER A 69 10.71 5.85 3.13
N GLY A 70 11.61 5.12 2.50
CA GLY A 70 12.96 5.54 2.13
C GLY A 70 13.31 4.92 0.78
N SER A 71 14.33 4.07 0.73
CA SER A 71 14.59 3.24 -0.47
C SER A 71 13.61 2.08 -0.64
N LEU A 72 12.87 1.75 0.43
CA LEU A 72 11.83 0.72 0.48
C LEU A 72 10.59 1.32 1.17
N ILE A 73 9.48 0.58 1.14
CA ILE A 73 8.35 0.86 2.01
C ILE A 73 8.60 0.25 3.39
N ASP A 74 8.84 1.11 4.37
CA ASP A 74 9.05 0.70 5.76
C ASP A 74 7.75 0.36 6.46
N TYR A 75 6.67 1.10 6.20
CA TYR A 75 5.35 0.93 6.82
C TYR A 75 4.23 1.43 5.92
N VAL A 76 3.07 0.77 6.00
CA VAL A 76 1.80 1.28 5.48
C VAL A 76 0.65 0.99 6.43
N GLU A 77 -0.32 1.89 6.47
CA GLU A 77 -1.62 1.73 7.12
C GLU A 77 -2.69 2.36 6.24
N PHE A 78 -3.65 1.55 5.83
CA PHE A 78 -4.81 1.97 5.05
C PHE A 78 -6.01 2.05 6.00
N ASN A 79 -6.71 3.18 6.01
CA ASN A 79 -7.93 3.39 6.79
C ASN A 79 -9.11 3.67 5.87
N THR A 80 -10.26 3.06 6.13
CA THR A 80 -11.46 3.19 5.30
C THR A 80 -12.47 4.18 5.88
N ASN A 81 -13.42 4.60 5.05
CA ASN A 81 -14.61 5.34 5.48
C ASN A 81 -15.49 4.57 6.48
N PHE A 82 -15.35 3.24 6.57
CA PHE A 82 -16.08 2.40 7.53
C PHE A 82 -15.29 2.16 8.82
N ASN A 83 -14.16 2.84 9.03
CA ASN A 83 -13.24 2.66 10.16
C ASN A 83 -12.59 1.26 10.24
N ASN A 84 -12.56 0.52 9.13
CA ASN A 84 -11.70 -0.65 9.03
C ASN A 84 -10.29 -0.22 8.66
N GLN A 85 -9.32 -1.07 8.98
CA GLN A 85 -7.92 -0.81 8.66
C GLN A 85 -7.09 -2.08 8.49
N ILE A 86 -6.02 -1.95 7.72
CA ILE A 86 -4.90 -2.90 7.70
C ILE A 86 -3.58 -2.13 7.77
N LYS A 87 -2.63 -2.63 8.55
CA LYS A 87 -1.32 -2.01 8.71
C LYS A 87 -0.19 -3.01 8.90
N GLY A 88 1.03 -2.57 8.62
CA GLY A 88 2.22 -3.35 8.86
C GLY A 88 3.50 -2.64 8.46
N GLY A 89 4.62 -3.14 8.99
CA GLY A 89 5.96 -2.58 8.78
C GLY A 89 6.59 -2.04 10.06
N GLY A 90 7.71 -1.32 9.91
CA GLY A 90 8.52 -0.78 11.00
C GLY A 90 8.58 0.75 11.04
N GLU A 91 9.39 1.28 11.96
CA GLU A 91 9.48 2.73 12.22
C GLU A 91 10.53 3.47 11.37
N GLY A 92 11.13 2.78 10.38
CA GLY A 92 12.09 3.37 9.45
C GLY A 92 11.48 4.42 8.53
N GLY A 93 12.31 5.01 7.66
CA GLY A 93 11.86 5.98 6.66
C GLY A 93 11.25 7.27 7.22
N ASN A 94 10.81 8.13 6.29
CA ASN A 94 10.07 9.36 6.61
C ASN A 94 8.56 9.08 6.56
N LYS A 95 7.82 9.61 7.54
CA LYS A 95 6.36 9.46 7.59
C LYS A 95 5.68 10.50 6.70
N HIS A 96 4.73 10.04 5.90
CA HIS A 96 3.79 10.88 5.15
C HIS A 96 2.36 10.34 5.35
N THR A 97 1.39 11.25 5.41
CA THR A 97 -0.03 10.90 5.43
C THR A 97 -0.67 11.38 4.14
N VAL A 98 -1.07 10.43 3.31
CA VAL A 98 -1.85 10.68 2.10
C VAL A 98 -3.34 10.70 2.48
N SER A 99 -4.05 11.74 2.07
CA SER A 99 -5.49 11.89 2.31
C SER A 99 -6.23 11.97 0.98
N GLY A 100 -7.43 11.41 0.93
CA GLY A 100 -8.28 11.39 -0.27
C GLY A 100 -8.75 9.98 -0.60
N ASN A 101 -9.57 9.86 -1.64
CA ASN A 101 -10.17 8.58 -2.00
C ASN A 101 -9.19 7.77 -2.84
N LEU A 102 -8.69 6.66 -2.30
CA LEU A 102 -7.77 5.80 -3.05
C LEU A 102 -8.52 5.01 -4.13
N VAL A 103 -8.13 5.24 -5.37
CA VAL A 103 -8.74 4.63 -6.56
C VAL A 103 -8.00 3.36 -6.97
N ALA A 104 -6.67 3.45 -7.02
CA ALA A 104 -5.81 2.37 -7.50
C ALA A 104 -4.41 2.44 -6.89
N ILE A 105 -3.74 1.29 -6.86
CA ILE A 105 -2.33 1.16 -6.47
C ILE A 105 -1.56 0.52 -7.61
N ASP A 106 -0.37 1.03 -7.86
CA ASP A 106 0.71 0.35 -8.57
C ASP A 106 2.01 0.49 -7.76
N GLY A 107 3.15 0.08 -8.31
CA GLY A 107 4.42 0.26 -7.60
C GLY A 107 5.53 -0.61 -8.12
N ARG A 108 6.48 -0.91 -7.23
CA ARG A 108 7.66 -1.72 -7.52
C ARG A 108 7.94 -2.67 -6.37
N SER A 109 8.30 -3.91 -6.70
CA SER A 109 8.68 -4.91 -5.70
C SER A 109 9.78 -5.84 -6.20
N GLY A 110 10.66 -6.22 -5.30
CA GLY A 110 11.57 -7.36 -5.41
C GLY A 110 11.38 -8.27 -4.22
N LYS A 111 12.42 -8.39 -3.37
CA LYS A 111 12.31 -9.11 -2.09
C LYS A 111 11.33 -8.45 -1.12
N TYR A 112 11.30 -7.12 -1.12
CA TYR A 112 10.40 -6.28 -0.33
C TYR A 112 9.57 -5.42 -1.30
N VAL A 113 8.61 -4.68 -0.77
CA VAL A 113 7.96 -3.61 -1.52
C VAL A 113 8.90 -2.39 -1.56
N ASP A 114 9.39 -2.07 -2.75
CA ASP A 114 10.33 -0.97 -2.96
C ASP A 114 9.62 0.38 -3.04
N GLN A 115 8.48 0.41 -3.73
CA GLN A 115 7.69 1.62 -3.96
C GLN A 115 6.19 1.29 -4.12
N LEU A 116 5.35 2.24 -3.73
CA LEU A 116 3.92 2.26 -4.03
C LEU A 116 3.57 3.61 -4.64
N ASN A 117 2.72 3.61 -5.67
CA ASN A 117 2.05 4.83 -6.09
C ASN A 117 0.54 4.71 -5.85
N PHE A 118 -0.03 5.79 -5.32
CA PHE A 118 -1.42 5.90 -4.94
C PHE A 118 -2.12 6.84 -5.90
N LEU A 119 -3.09 6.33 -6.66
CA LEU A 119 -3.99 7.17 -7.45
C LEU A 119 -5.13 7.64 -6.56
N ILE A 120 -5.17 8.93 -6.27
CA ILE A 120 -6.14 9.58 -5.38
C ILE A 120 -7.12 10.44 -6.19
N ASP A 121 -8.42 10.36 -5.90
CA ASP A 121 -9.47 11.29 -6.36
C ASP A 121 -9.71 12.43 -5.35
#